data_AF-A0A1Q3AVY7-F1
#
_entry.id   AF-A0A1Q3AVY7-F1
#
_cell.length_a   1.000
_cell.length_b   1.000
_cell.length_c   1.000
_cell.angle_alpha   90.00
_cell.angle_beta   90.00
_cell.angle_gamma   90.00
#
_symmetry.space_group_name_H-M   'P 1'
#
loop_
_entity.id
_entity.type
_entity.pdbx_description
1 polymer ?
#
loop_
_entity_poly.entity_id
_entity_poly.type
_entity_poly.pdbx_seq_one_letter_code
_entity_poly.pdbx_strand_id
1 'polypeptide(L)'
;KYLSLPLIISRLTKQHCAPLIEKIQARVNSWATKTLSYTGRLQLIKSTLASLQVFWSSTLLLSSAITKECEKLMRRFLWGGKGNSLKQSLVKWSKVCLPWQEDGLGIKPMKSWNQALLLK
;
A
#
# COMPACT_ATOMS: atom_id res chain seq x y z
N LYS A 1 -11.89 -21.73 10.53
CA LYS A 1 -11.98 -20.52 9.68
C LYS A 1 -13.23 -19.76 10.10
N TYR A 2 -13.09 -18.65 10.81
CA TYR A 2 -14.20 -17.73 11.07
C TYR A 2 -13.83 -16.42 10.37
N LEU A 3 -14.71 -15.88 9.52
CA LEU A 3 -14.47 -14.63 8.79
C LEU A 3 -13.17 -14.53 7.95
N SER A 4 -12.64 -15.64 7.43
CA SER A 4 -11.44 -15.65 6.57
C SER A 4 -10.16 -15.13 7.23
N LEU A 5 -10.12 -15.04 8.56
CA LEU A 5 -8.98 -14.58 9.31
C LEU A 5 -8.43 -15.72 10.18
N PRO A 6 -7.12 -16.01 10.12
CA PRO A 6 -6.53 -16.89 11.09
C PRO A 6 -6.54 -16.15 12.44
N LEU A 7 -7.23 -16.72 13.43
CA LEU A 7 -7.23 -16.29 14.84
C LEU A 7 -5.80 -16.42 15.37
N ILE A 8 -4.98 -15.39 15.16
CA ILE A 8 -3.57 -15.39 15.55
C ILE A 8 -3.34 -14.21 16.47
N ILE A 9 -3.17 -14.56 17.75
CA ILE A 9 -2.81 -13.67 18.88
C ILE A 9 -1.28 -13.39 18.87
N SER A 10 -0.58 -13.75 17.79
CA SER A 10 0.88 -13.70 17.62
C SER A 10 1.28 -12.75 16.49
N ARG A 11 2.54 -12.29 16.49
CA ARG A 11 3.11 -11.40 15.46
C ARG A 11 2.82 -11.97 14.07
N LEU A 12 2.15 -11.18 13.22
CA LEU A 12 1.81 -11.57 11.84
C LEU A 12 3.05 -12.01 11.05
N THR A 13 3.15 -13.32 10.82
CA THR A 13 4.16 -13.93 9.94
C THR A 13 3.86 -13.56 8.48
N LYS A 14 4.90 -13.41 7.65
CA LYS A 14 4.77 -13.08 6.21
C LYS A 14 3.72 -13.93 5.48
N GLN A 15 3.58 -15.21 5.85
CA GLN A 15 2.62 -16.14 5.26
C GLN A 15 1.15 -15.74 5.47
N HIS A 16 0.79 -15.15 6.61
CA HIS A 16 -0.59 -14.69 6.85
C HIS A 16 -0.95 -13.46 6.03
N CYS A 17 0.05 -12.70 5.60
CA CYS A 17 -0.13 -11.49 4.78
C CYS A 17 0.16 -11.72 3.29
N ALA A 18 0.57 -12.92 2.87
CA ALA A 18 0.68 -13.30 1.47
C ALA A 18 -0.62 -13.04 0.66
N PRO A 19 -1.82 -13.47 1.12
CA PRO A 19 -3.05 -13.21 0.37
C PRO A 19 -3.38 -11.71 0.26
N LEU A 20 -2.83 -10.86 1.15
CA LEU A 20 -2.96 -9.42 1.03
C LEU A 20 -2.11 -8.87 -0.11
N ILE A 21 -0.83 -9.24 -0.10
CA ILE A 21 0.12 -8.78 -1.12
C ILE A 21 -0.39 -9.21 -2.50
N GLU A 22 -0.93 -10.42 -2.61
CA GLU A 22 -1.57 -10.92 -3.83
C GLU A 22 -2.80 -10.09 -4.24
N LYS A 23 -3.69 -9.74 -3.31
CA LYS A 23 -4.85 -8.87 -3.61
C LYS A 23 -4.42 -7.48 -4.09
N ILE A 24 -3.41 -6.88 -3.47
CA ILE A 24 -2.87 -5.58 -3.89
C ILE A 24 -2.21 -5.71 -5.26
N GLN A 25 -1.41 -6.75 -5.47
CA GLN A 25 -0.76 -7.04 -6.75
C GLN A 25 -1.79 -7.23 -7.87
N ALA A 26 -2.86 -8.00 -7.62
CA ALA A 26 -3.92 -8.23 -8.59
C ALA A 26 -4.63 -6.93 -8.98
N ARG A 27 -4.95 -6.06 -8.00
CA ARG A 27 -5.53 -4.74 -8.27
C ARG A 27 -4.58 -3.84 -9.07
N VAL A 28 -3.32 -3.76 -8.66
CA VAL A 28 -2.28 -2.99 -9.37
C VAL A 28 -2.13 -3.48 -10.82
N ASN A 29 -2.08 -4.79 -11.03
CA ASN A 29 -2.00 -5.37 -12.38
C ASN A 29 -3.24 -5.03 -13.22
N SER A 30 -4.44 -5.12 -12.63
CA SER A 30 -5.70 -4.74 -13.29
C SER A 30 -5.77 -3.27 -13.66
N TRP A 31 -5.11 -2.38 -12.91
CA TRP A 31 -5.01 -0.97 -13.28
C TRP A 31 -3.86 -0.67 -14.24
N ALA A 32 -2.77 -1.44 -14.18
CA ALA A 32 -1.63 -1.27 -15.05
C ALA A 32 -1.96 -1.58 -16.52
N THR A 33 -2.99 -2.40 -16.78
CA THR A 33 -3.53 -2.64 -18.14
C THR A 33 -4.36 -1.46 -18.66
N LYS A 34 -4.81 -0.55 -17.77
CA LYS A 34 -5.59 0.64 -18.14
C LYS A 34 -4.68 1.82 -18.44
N THR A 35 -5.12 2.66 -19.37
CA THR A 35 -4.37 3.87 -19.76
C THR A 35 -4.69 5.00 -18.79
N LEU A 36 -3.99 5.04 -17.66
CA LEU A 36 -4.24 6.01 -16.59
C LEU A 36 -3.25 7.19 -16.63
N SER A 37 -3.79 8.40 -16.43
CA SER A 37 -2.99 9.59 -16.13
C SER A 37 -2.24 9.42 -14.81
N TYR A 38 -1.20 10.24 -14.58
CA TYR A 38 -0.43 10.21 -13.34
C TYR A 38 -1.31 10.49 -12.11
N THR A 39 -2.15 11.52 -12.19
CA THR A 39 -3.15 11.86 -11.16
C THR A 39 -4.16 10.75 -10.94
N GLY A 40 -4.60 10.07 -11.99
CA GLY A 40 -5.50 8.90 -11.87
C GLY A 40 -4.84 7.75 -11.11
N ARG A 41 -3.57 7.45 -11.39
CA ARG A 41 -2.80 6.44 -10.63
C ARG A 41 -2.63 6.83 -9.17
N LEU A 42 -2.29 8.09 -8.90
CA LEU A 42 -2.17 8.61 -7.54
C LEU A 42 -3.48 8.46 -6.75
N GLN A 43 -4.61 8.79 -7.37
CA GLN A 43 -5.92 8.68 -6.73
C GLN A 43 -6.29 7.23 -6.40
N LEU A 44 -6.00 6.29 -7.31
CA LEU A 44 -6.19 4.86 -7.07
C LEU A 44 -5.32 4.35 -5.93
N ILE A 45 -4.06 4.79 -5.84
CA ILE A 45 -3.18 4.45 -4.72
C ILE A 45 -3.79 4.95 -3.41
N LYS A 46 -4.19 6.23 -3.35
CA LYS A 46 -4.81 6.81 -2.14
C LYS A 46 -6.05 6.04 -1.69
N SER A 47 -6.97 5.74 -2.61
CA SER A 47 -8.19 4.99 -2.33
C SER A 47 -7.89 3.56 -1.84
N THR A 48 -6.96 2.87 -2.49
CA THR A 48 -6.56 1.51 -2.11
C THR A 48 -5.96 1.49 -0.73
N LEU A 49 -5.08 2.44 -0.45
CA LEU A 49 -4.36 2.56 0.79
C LEU A 49 -5.32 2.89 1.95
N ALA A 50 -6.33 3.73 1.71
CA ALA A 50 -7.42 3.98 2.66
C ALA A 50 -8.26 2.71 2.92
N SER A 51 -8.66 1.96 1.88
CA SER A 51 -9.42 0.71 2.05
C SER A 51 -8.63 -0.35 2.84
N LEU A 52 -7.32 -0.38 2.61
CA LEU A 52 -6.39 -1.26 3.29
C LEU A 52 -6.26 -0.86 4.77
N GLN A 53 -6.14 0.44 5.04
CA GLN A 53 -6.10 0.99 6.39
C GLN A 53 -7.34 0.59 7.19
N VAL A 54 -8.54 0.76 6.62
CA VAL A 54 -9.79 0.37 7.28
C VAL A 54 -9.78 -1.12 7.62
N PHE A 55 -9.45 -1.97 6.65
CA PHE A 55 -9.40 -3.42 6.85
C PHE A 55 -8.39 -3.87 7.92
N TRP A 56 -7.25 -3.19 8.07
CA TRP A 56 -6.25 -3.60 9.06
C TRP A 56 -6.44 -2.97 10.42
N SER A 57 -6.96 -1.75 10.47
CA SER A 57 -7.33 -1.09 11.73
C SER A 57 -8.33 -1.90 12.56
N SER A 58 -9.17 -2.69 11.89
CA SER A 58 -10.13 -3.58 12.55
C SER A 58 -9.55 -4.92 12.96
N THR A 59 -8.36 -5.29 12.47
CA THR A 59 -7.98 -6.70 12.40
C THR A 59 -6.66 -7.04 13.08
N LEU A 60 -5.52 -6.43 12.75
CA LEU A 60 -4.21 -6.84 13.31
C LEU A 60 -3.09 -5.79 13.10
N LEU A 61 -2.01 -5.92 13.87
CA LEU A 61 -0.75 -5.18 13.72
C LEU A 61 0.09 -5.63 12.52
N LEU A 62 0.35 -4.76 11.55
CA LEU A 62 1.17 -5.12 10.38
C LEU A 62 2.66 -5.19 10.75
N SER A 63 3.33 -6.25 10.30
CA SER A 63 4.80 -6.30 10.32
C SER A 63 5.37 -5.34 9.26
N SER A 64 6.43 -4.61 9.64
CA SER A 64 7.11 -3.62 8.79
C SER A 64 7.58 -4.17 7.44
N ALA A 65 7.84 -5.48 7.35
CA ALA A 65 8.22 -6.13 6.09
C ALA A 65 7.08 -6.11 5.07
N ILE A 66 5.84 -6.37 5.50
CA ILE A 66 4.66 -6.39 4.63
C ILE A 66 4.35 -4.97 4.15
N THR A 67 4.49 -4.01 5.07
CA THR A 67 4.34 -2.60 4.81
C THR A 67 5.25 -2.14 3.68
N LYS A 68 6.53 -2.51 3.74
CA LYS A 68 7.53 -2.20 2.70
C LYS A 68 7.20 -2.85 1.35
N GLU A 69 6.74 -4.10 1.34
CA GLU A 69 6.34 -4.76 0.08
C GLU A 69 5.13 -4.06 -0.56
N CYS A 70 4.13 -3.66 0.24
CA CYS A 70 2.98 -2.90 -0.28
C CYS A 70 3.41 -1.56 -0.89
N GLU A 71 4.27 -0.81 -0.19
CA GLU A 71 4.83 0.45 -0.68
C GLU A 71 5.61 0.25 -1.98
N LYS A 72 6.37 -0.85 -2.11
CA LYS A 72 7.11 -1.19 -3.33
C LYS A 72 6.18 -1.39 -4.53
N LEU A 73 5.06 -2.10 -4.35
CA LEU A 73 4.06 -2.30 -5.41
C LEU A 73 3.41 -0.99 -5.85
N MET A 74 3.01 -0.15 -4.89
CA MET A 74 2.40 1.15 -5.17
C MET A 74 3.37 2.10 -5.86
N ARG A 75 4.64 2.11 -5.42
CA ARG A 75 5.71 2.89 -6.04
C ARG A 75 5.94 2.46 -7.48
N ARG A 76 5.98 1.15 -7.74
CA ARG A 76 6.10 0.61 -9.11
C ARG A 76 4.90 1.01 -9.96
N PHE A 77 3.69 1.01 -9.42
CA PHE A 77 2.49 1.41 -10.15
C PHE A 77 2.43 2.91 -10.46
N LEU A 78 2.83 3.77 -9.51
CA LEU A 78 2.81 5.23 -9.70
C LEU A 78 3.74 5.66 -10.83
N TRP A 79 4.97 5.12 -10.84
CA TRP A 79 6.01 5.51 -11.80
C TRP A 79 6.04 4.62 -13.05
N GLY A 80 5.56 3.38 -12.95
CA GLY A 80 5.45 2.44 -14.06
C GLY A 80 4.48 2.98 -15.12
N GLY A 81 4.96 3.11 -16.36
CA GLY A 81 4.17 3.63 -17.48
C GLY A 81 3.17 2.61 -18.03
N LYS A 82 2.65 2.90 -19.24
CA LYS A 82 1.90 1.93 -20.06
C LYS A 82 2.76 0.67 -20.23
N GLY A 83 2.20 -0.51 -19.91
CA GLY A 83 2.84 -1.80 -20.13
C GLY A 83 4.08 -2.01 -19.26
N ASN A 84 3.88 -2.38 -17.98
CA ASN A 84 4.83 -2.96 -17.02
C ASN A 84 6.31 -2.50 -17.07
N SER A 85 6.58 -1.32 -17.61
CA SER A 85 7.93 -0.81 -17.81
C SER A 85 8.44 -0.40 -16.44
N LEU A 86 9.55 -1.01 -16.03
CA LEU A 86 10.30 -0.69 -14.82
C LEU A 86 10.93 0.70 -14.96
N LYS A 87 10.11 1.75 -14.97
CA LYS A 87 10.60 3.11 -14.83
C LYS A 87 11.09 3.29 -13.40
N GLN A 88 12.35 3.71 -13.27
CA GLN A 88 12.91 4.06 -11.97
C GLN A 88 12.08 5.18 -11.35
N SER A 89 11.89 5.06 -10.03
CA SER A 89 11.16 6.06 -9.27
C SER A 89 11.94 7.37 -9.23
N LEU A 90 11.36 8.43 -9.77
CA LEU A 90 11.98 9.75 -9.86
C LEU A 90 12.18 10.43 -8.50
N VAL A 91 11.33 10.10 -7.52
CA VAL A 91 11.34 10.70 -6.18
C VAL A 91 11.45 9.62 -5.10
N LYS A 92 12.12 9.92 -3.98
CA LYS A 92 12.11 9.03 -2.80
C LYS A 92 10.68 8.87 -2.29
N TRP A 93 10.29 7.64 -1.96
CA TRP A 93 8.93 7.36 -1.48
C TRP A 93 8.56 8.13 -0.22
N SER A 94 9.53 8.36 0.67
CA SER A 94 9.35 9.19 1.87
C SER A 94 8.90 10.62 1.54
N LYS A 95 9.47 11.24 0.50
CA LYS A 95 9.09 12.58 0.04
C LYS A 95 7.70 12.57 -0.61
N VAL A 96 7.38 11.51 -1.37
CA VAL A 96 6.04 11.31 -1.94
C VAL A 96 4.97 11.24 -0.84
N CYS A 97 5.32 10.69 0.31
CA CYS A 97 4.40 10.54 1.44
C CYS A 97 4.14 11.83 2.24
N LEU A 98 4.91 12.90 2.00
CA LEU A 98 4.71 14.18 2.69
C LEU A 98 3.39 14.84 2.26
N PRO A 99 2.83 15.75 3.08
CA PRO A 99 1.69 16.56 2.68
C PRO A 99 2.03 17.47 1.49
N TRP A 100 1.00 17.98 0.82
CA TRP A 100 1.17 18.87 -0.35
C TRP A 100 1.95 20.14 -0.01
N GLN A 101 1.80 20.62 1.21
CA GLN A 101 2.49 21.78 1.77
C GLN A 101 4.01 21.57 1.91
N GLU A 102 4.47 20.32 1.89
CA GLU A 102 5.88 19.92 2.05
C GLU A 102 6.42 19.27 0.75
N ASP A 103 5.89 19.67 -0.41
CA ASP A 103 6.25 19.12 -1.74
C ASP A 103 6.04 17.59 -1.87
N GLY A 104 5.11 17.03 -1.10
CA GLY A 104 4.69 15.64 -1.21
C GLY A 104 3.39 15.46 -1.98
N LEU A 105 2.94 14.21 -2.12
CA LEU A 105 1.69 13.86 -2.80
C LEU A 105 0.55 13.57 -1.82
N GLY A 106 0.76 13.77 -0.53
CA GLY A 106 -0.22 13.52 0.53
C GLY A 106 -0.58 12.05 0.68
N ILE A 107 0.34 11.14 0.34
CA ILE A 107 0.17 9.71 0.63
C ILE A 107 0.66 9.47 2.06
N LYS A 108 -0.24 9.25 3.02
CA LYS A 108 0.22 8.98 4.38
C LYS A 108 1.07 7.69 4.44
N PRO A 109 2.22 7.69 5.13
CA PRO A 109 3.10 6.54 5.19
C PRO A 109 2.53 5.44 6.08
N MET A 110 2.67 4.19 5.66
CA MET A 110 2.04 3.08 6.36
C MET A 110 2.64 2.79 7.75
N LYS A 111 3.91 3.13 7.95
CA LYS A 111 4.57 2.99 9.25
C LYS A 111 3.92 3.87 10.32
N SER A 112 3.62 5.12 9.98
CA SER A 112 2.98 6.07 10.90
C SER A 112 1.56 5.64 11.27
N TRP A 113 0.85 4.96 10.36
CA TRP A 113 -0.46 4.38 10.69
C TRP A 113 -0.38 3.21 11.65
N ASN A 114 0.59 2.33 11.46
CA ASN A 114 0.77 1.20 12.36
C ASN A 114 1.04 1.68 13.79
N GLN A 115 1.78 2.78 13.95
CA GLN A 115 2.01 3.43 15.25
C GLN A 115 0.74 4.10 15.79
N ALA A 116 -0.04 4.80 14.95
CA ALA A 116 -1.29 5.42 15.39
C ALA A 116 -2.34 4.39 15.86
N LEU A 117 -2.37 3.20 15.25
CA LEU A 117 -3.22 2.09 15.68
C LEU A 117 -2.75 1.44 16.98
N LEU A 118 -1.45 1.51 17.30
CA LEU A 118 -0.88 1.02 18.57
C LEU A 118 -1.20 1.93 19.77
N LEU A 119 -1.44 3.21 19.52
CA LEU A 119 -1.75 4.21 20.55
C LEU A 119 -3.25 4.27 20.90
N LYS A 120 -4.04 3.35 20.35
CA LYS A 120 -5.48 3.27 20.55
C LYS A 120 -5.85 2.19 21.57
#